data_AF-T1JIY9-F1
#
_entry.id   AF-T1JIY9-F1
#
_cell.length_a   1.000
_cell.length_b   1.000
_cell.length_c   1.000
_cell.angle_alpha   90.00
_cell.angle_beta   90.00
_cell.angle_gamma   90.00
#
_symmetry.space_group_name_H-M   'P 1'
#
loop_
_entity.id
_entity.type
_entity.pdbx_description
1 polymer ?
#
loop_
_entity_poly.entity_id
_entity_poly.type
_entity_poly.pdbx_seq_one_letter_code
_entity_poly.pdbx_strand_id
1 'polypeptide(L)'
;MASKQPSDFRPKEKELPAILIDPKTKKQYTRGRFLGKGGFAKCYELTDNVTKEVFAGKIVSKGLLMKQHQKEKMSQEITIHKSLNHKHIVGFVGFFEDNENVYIVLELCRRRSLMELHKRRYLPTRLPVSCLTMAPRYDSKVSDPSFVRKPLVDLNSKQTPKSAIAVKKNTPLAPVPEGAEMKNEVPEKEAVKVADTSDSNDCYLSELLRQLDRVVENKMLDRPLIQEDEAEDPAAVPMIWISKWVDYSDKYGLGYQLCDNSVGVVFNDSTKIVLLADGENIHYIDRATNESYYTLKHFADKLSKKVTLLKYFRTYMNEHLLKAGASMTPRDGDDLSRIPHLRTWLRTRSAIVLHLTNGTLQFNFFQDHTKIILCPLMGAVTFLDDKQNFRTLRLSLIEKYGCSRELSSRLRYARSLIRERLIKKVDVEQVADT
;
A
#
# COMPACT_ATOMS: atom_id res chain seq x y z
N MET A 1 -15.20 13.93 65.07
CA MET A 1 -15.16 12.52 64.62
C MET A 1 -14.40 12.46 63.30
N ALA A 2 -13.15 12.01 63.33
CA ALA A 2 -12.32 11.87 62.13
C ALA A 2 -12.62 10.54 61.44
N SER A 3 -13.05 10.59 60.19
CA SER A 3 -13.35 9.42 59.35
C SER A 3 -12.05 8.77 58.87
N LYS A 4 -11.82 7.52 59.29
CA LYS A 4 -10.75 6.66 58.75
C LYS A 4 -11.08 6.26 57.31
N GLN A 5 -10.17 6.50 56.38
CA GLN A 5 -10.23 5.89 55.05
C GLN A 5 -9.85 4.40 55.12
N PRO A 6 -10.44 3.53 54.28
CA PRO A 6 -10.12 2.10 54.27
C PRO A 6 -8.78 1.87 53.55
N SER A 7 -7.88 1.14 54.22
CA SER A 7 -6.60 0.70 53.67
C SER A 7 -6.81 -0.31 52.53
N ASP A 8 -6.42 0.08 51.32
CA ASP A 8 -6.39 -0.73 50.10
C ASP A 8 -5.38 -1.89 50.25
N PHE A 9 -5.85 -3.05 50.76
CA PHE A 9 -5.08 -4.30 50.81
C PHE A 9 -4.97 -4.90 49.40
N ARG A 10 -4.10 -4.34 48.55
CA ARG A 10 -3.62 -5.08 47.37
C ARG A 10 -2.55 -6.07 47.82
N PRO A 11 -2.69 -7.39 47.54
CA PRO A 11 -1.62 -8.33 47.81
C PRO A 11 -0.37 -7.90 47.02
N LYS A 12 0.75 -7.68 47.72
CA LYS A 12 2.04 -7.37 47.11
C LYS A 12 2.41 -8.52 46.15
N GLU A 13 2.45 -8.25 44.84
CA GLU A 13 3.01 -9.19 43.86
C GLU A 13 4.45 -9.53 44.28
N LYS A 14 4.74 -10.80 44.57
CA LYS A 14 6.12 -11.25 44.79
C LYS A 14 6.95 -10.96 43.54
N GLU A 15 8.09 -10.30 43.72
CA GLU A 15 8.99 -10.01 42.61
C GLU A 15 9.64 -11.28 42.08
N LEU A 16 9.64 -11.44 40.75
CA LEU A 16 10.29 -12.57 40.09
C LEU A 16 11.81 -12.52 40.31
N PRO A 17 12.47 -13.66 40.60
CA PRO A 17 13.90 -13.70 40.87
C PRO A 17 14.73 -13.28 39.65
N ALA A 18 15.94 -12.77 39.91
CA ALA A 18 16.87 -12.34 38.85
C ALA A 18 17.47 -13.51 38.08
N ILE A 19 17.59 -14.69 38.70
CA ILE A 19 18.08 -15.92 38.09
C ILE A 19 16.94 -16.95 38.13
N LEU A 20 16.62 -17.49 36.96
CA LEU A 20 15.63 -18.53 36.77
C LEU A 20 16.35 -19.85 36.54
N ILE A 21 15.96 -20.90 37.26
CA ILE A 21 16.62 -22.21 37.18
C ILE A 21 15.57 -23.22 36.75
N ASP A 22 15.84 -23.94 35.66
CA ASP A 22 15.04 -25.10 35.27
C ASP A 22 15.32 -26.26 36.23
N PRO A 23 14.34 -26.75 37.01
CA PRO A 23 14.55 -27.84 37.95
C PRO A 23 14.98 -29.15 37.28
N LYS A 24 14.56 -29.38 36.03
CA LYS A 24 14.81 -30.63 35.29
C LYS A 24 16.17 -30.65 34.63
N THR A 25 16.52 -29.59 33.92
CA THR A 25 17.78 -29.52 33.16
C THR A 25 18.92 -28.83 33.90
N LYS A 26 18.63 -28.21 35.05
CA LYS A 26 19.55 -27.34 35.82
C LYS A 26 20.11 -26.15 35.02
N LYS A 27 19.54 -25.86 33.85
CA LYS A 27 19.89 -24.65 33.08
C LYS A 27 19.52 -23.40 33.86
N GLN A 28 20.39 -22.41 33.79
CA GLN A 28 20.21 -21.12 34.46
C GLN A 28 20.05 -20.01 33.43
N TYR A 29 18.99 -19.23 33.59
CA TYR A 29 18.71 -18.05 32.79
C TYR A 29 18.76 -16.80 33.66
N THR A 30 19.55 -15.82 33.27
CA THR A 30 19.50 -14.49 33.87
C THR A 30 18.35 -13.70 33.26
N ARG A 31 17.44 -13.20 34.11
CA ARG A 31 16.33 -12.33 33.70
C ARG A 31 16.85 -10.92 33.44
N GLY A 32 16.72 -10.48 32.20
CA GLY A 32 17.02 -9.13 31.73
C GLY A 32 15.81 -8.20 31.74
N ARG A 33 15.77 -7.29 30.76
CA ARG A 33 14.74 -6.24 30.67
C ARG A 33 13.33 -6.80 30.53
N PHE A 34 12.36 -6.04 31.02
CA PHE A 34 10.94 -6.30 30.79
C PHE A 34 10.55 -5.98 29.34
N LEU A 35 9.84 -6.90 28.68
CA LEU A 35 9.41 -6.78 27.27
C LEU A 35 7.93 -6.42 27.14
N GLY A 36 7.08 -6.88 28.07
CA GLY A 36 5.65 -6.59 28.04
C GLY A 36 4.84 -7.43 29.03
N LYS A 37 3.60 -7.00 29.30
CA LYS A 37 2.63 -7.72 30.16
C LYS A 37 1.35 -7.97 29.38
N GLY A 38 0.90 -9.21 29.35
CA GLY A 38 -0.43 -9.61 28.90
C GLY A 38 -1.38 -9.84 30.08
N GLY A 39 -2.58 -10.33 29.81
CA GLY A 39 -3.59 -10.59 30.85
C GLY A 39 -3.14 -11.59 31.93
N PHE A 40 -2.39 -12.62 31.54
CA PHE A 40 -1.97 -13.71 32.45
C PHE A 40 -0.45 -13.89 32.53
N ALA A 41 0.31 -13.19 31.70
CA ALA A 41 1.74 -13.43 31.52
C ALA A 41 2.55 -12.14 31.54
N LYS A 42 3.77 -12.22 32.05
CA LYS A 42 4.78 -11.17 31.92
C LYS A 42 5.93 -11.70 31.07
N CYS A 43 6.38 -10.94 30.09
CA CYS A 43 7.48 -11.30 29.20
C CYS A 43 8.73 -10.52 29.57
N TYR A 44 9.85 -11.22 29.71
CA TYR A 44 11.16 -10.63 29.99
C TYR A 44 12.19 -11.17 29.01
N GLU A 45 13.28 -10.44 28.84
CA GLU A 45 14.47 -10.96 28.18
C GLU A 45 15.14 -12.00 29.09
N LEU A 46 15.56 -13.13 28.53
CA LEU A 46 16.28 -14.19 29.25
C LEU A 46 17.63 -14.41 28.58
N THR A 47 18.71 -14.44 29.33
CA THR A 47 20.04 -14.80 28.83
C THR A 47 20.44 -16.15 29.40
N ASP A 48 20.72 -17.14 28.55
CA ASP A 48 21.28 -18.41 29.00
C ASP A 48 22.70 -18.17 29.55
N ASN A 49 22.94 -18.56 30.79
CA ASN A 49 24.22 -18.29 31.45
C ASN A 49 25.40 -19.05 30.83
N VAL A 50 25.14 -20.17 30.15
CA VAL A 50 26.15 -21.01 29.50
C VAL A 50 26.43 -20.52 28.08
N THR A 51 25.41 -20.45 27.23
CA THR A 51 25.59 -20.10 25.80
C THR A 51 25.70 -18.61 25.56
N LYS A 52 25.29 -17.78 26.53
CA LYS A 52 25.13 -16.32 26.41
C LYS A 52 24.12 -15.89 25.33
N GLU A 53 23.32 -16.82 24.83
CA GLU A 53 22.24 -16.51 23.89
C GLU A 53 21.07 -15.83 24.61
N VAL A 54 20.38 -14.96 23.87
CA VAL A 54 19.32 -14.11 24.40
C VAL A 54 17.97 -14.52 23.80
N PHE A 55 17.01 -14.75 24.68
CA PHE A 55 15.67 -15.27 24.42
C PHE A 55 14.58 -14.38 25.02
N ALA A 56 13.33 -14.64 24.64
CA ALA A 56 12.15 -14.09 25.30
C ALA A 56 11.56 -15.14 26.25
N GLY A 57 11.46 -14.80 27.53
CA GLY A 57 10.82 -15.62 28.55
C GLY A 57 9.42 -15.13 28.87
N LYS A 58 8.41 -15.91 28.53
CA LYS A 58 7.02 -15.69 28.97
C LYS A 58 6.80 -16.40 30.30
N ILE A 59 6.57 -15.63 31.36
CA ILE A 59 6.32 -16.14 32.71
C ILE A 59 4.84 -16.01 33.05
N VAL A 60 4.23 -17.14 33.41
CA VAL A 60 2.81 -17.26 33.77
C VAL A 60 2.73 -17.76 35.21
N SER A 61 2.07 -17.01 36.10
CA SER A 61 1.92 -17.44 37.48
C SER A 61 0.91 -18.58 37.58
N LYS A 62 1.25 -19.65 38.29
CA LYS A 62 0.35 -20.78 38.56
C LYS A 62 -0.88 -20.35 39.37
N GLY A 63 -0.74 -19.31 40.21
CA GLY A 63 -1.86 -18.72 40.94
C GLY A 63 -2.90 -18.03 40.04
N LEU A 64 -2.56 -17.71 38.79
CA LEU A 64 -3.51 -17.18 37.80
C LEU A 64 -4.13 -18.27 36.91
N LEU A 65 -3.68 -19.53 37.06
CA LEU A 65 -4.14 -20.71 36.32
C LEU A 65 -5.04 -21.61 37.19
N MET A 66 -5.85 -21.03 38.08
CA MET A 66 -6.67 -21.80 39.02
C MET A 66 -7.81 -22.56 38.34
N LYS A 67 -8.36 -22.01 37.25
CA LYS A 67 -9.46 -22.64 36.51
C LYS A 67 -8.93 -23.67 35.51
N GLN A 68 -9.60 -24.82 35.42
CA GLN A 68 -9.21 -25.93 34.52
C GLN A 68 -9.04 -25.49 33.06
N HIS A 69 -9.98 -24.68 32.54
CA HIS A 69 -9.90 -24.09 31.19
C HIS A 69 -8.62 -23.27 30.93
N GLN A 70 -8.10 -22.57 31.95
CA GLN A 70 -6.88 -21.77 31.80
C GLN A 70 -5.63 -22.67 31.72
N LYS A 71 -5.61 -23.78 32.47
CA LYS A 71 -4.55 -24.78 32.40
C LYS A 71 -4.53 -25.47 31.03
N GLU A 72 -5.70 -25.80 30.50
CA GLU A 72 -5.85 -26.39 29.18
C GLU A 72 -5.34 -25.44 28.09
N LYS A 73 -5.72 -24.16 28.12
CA LYS A 73 -5.18 -23.14 27.20
C LYS A 73 -3.65 -23.04 27.26
N MET A 74 -3.07 -23.10 28.45
CA MET A 74 -1.61 -23.06 28.63
C MET A 74 -0.94 -24.31 28.02
N SER A 75 -1.50 -25.49 28.26
CA SER A 75 -1.00 -26.76 27.71
C SER A 75 -1.10 -26.80 26.18
N GLN A 76 -2.20 -26.30 25.63
CA GLN A 76 -2.40 -26.15 24.19
C GLN A 76 -1.38 -25.18 23.58
N GLU A 77 -1.13 -24.04 24.21
CA GLU A 77 -0.13 -23.07 23.73
C GLU A 77 1.25 -23.71 23.60
N ILE A 78 1.70 -24.45 24.62
CA ILE A 78 2.99 -25.16 24.58
C ILE A 78 3.00 -26.23 23.48
N THR A 79 1.93 -27.03 23.37
CA THR A 79 1.86 -28.16 22.44
C THR A 79 1.87 -27.69 20.99
N ILE A 80 1.03 -26.69 20.67
CA ILE A 80 0.93 -26.12 19.32
C ILE A 80 2.26 -25.47 18.95
N HIS A 81 2.80 -24.60 19.79
CA HIS A 81 4.01 -23.85 19.44
C HIS A 81 5.24 -24.75 19.31
N LYS A 82 5.34 -25.81 20.12
CA LYS A 82 6.39 -26.83 19.99
C LYS A 82 6.33 -27.59 18.65
N SER A 83 5.15 -27.73 18.05
CA SER A 83 4.98 -28.42 16.75
C SER A 83 5.32 -27.55 15.54
N LEU A 84 5.49 -26.24 15.71
CA LEU A 84 5.71 -25.29 14.62
C LEU A 84 7.20 -25.02 14.43
N ASN A 85 7.71 -25.23 13.22
CA ASN A 85 9.06 -24.84 12.83
C ASN A 85 9.04 -24.22 11.42
N HIS A 86 9.01 -22.89 11.35
CA HIS A 86 8.97 -22.16 10.08
C HIS A 86 9.63 -20.79 10.20
N LYS A 87 10.31 -20.34 9.14
CA LYS A 87 11.06 -19.07 9.07
C LYS A 87 10.25 -17.82 9.49
N HIS A 88 8.93 -17.86 9.34
CA HIS A 88 8.03 -16.73 9.63
C HIS A 88 7.20 -16.92 10.91
N ILE A 89 7.49 -17.95 11.71
CA ILE A 89 6.87 -18.20 13.01
C ILE A 89 7.97 -18.08 14.07
N VAL A 90 7.68 -17.42 15.20
CA VAL A 90 8.64 -17.28 16.30
C VAL A 90 9.08 -18.66 16.78
N GLY A 91 10.38 -18.92 16.87
CA GLY A 91 10.89 -20.21 17.31
C GLY A 91 10.52 -20.54 18.77
N PHE A 92 10.10 -21.78 19.02
CA PHE A 92 9.94 -22.33 20.36
C PHE A 92 11.24 -22.99 20.81
N VAL A 93 11.83 -22.53 21.93
CA VAL A 93 13.11 -23.05 22.43
C VAL A 93 12.90 -24.11 23.51
N GLY A 94 11.96 -23.87 24.43
CA GLY A 94 11.69 -24.80 25.51
C GLY A 94 10.67 -24.26 26.52
N PHE A 95 10.34 -25.09 27.50
CA PHE A 95 9.52 -24.67 28.64
C PHE A 95 9.99 -25.36 29.91
N PHE A 96 9.77 -24.72 31.05
CA PHE A 96 10.02 -25.28 32.38
C PHE A 96 9.04 -24.68 33.39
N GLU A 97 8.95 -25.25 34.57
CA GLU A 97 8.07 -24.76 35.64
C GLU A 97 8.75 -24.91 37.00
N ASP A 98 8.45 -23.99 37.91
CA ASP A 98 8.81 -24.09 39.33
C ASP A 98 7.55 -24.18 40.19
N ASN A 99 7.69 -23.98 41.50
CA ASN A 99 6.56 -24.07 42.43
C ASN A 99 5.51 -22.95 42.22
N GLU A 100 5.89 -21.81 41.67
CA GLU A 100 5.04 -20.61 41.60
C GLU A 100 4.64 -20.24 40.16
N ASN A 101 5.44 -20.61 39.15
CA ASN A 101 5.34 -20.10 37.78
C ASN A 101 5.64 -21.17 36.72
N VAL A 102 5.10 -20.94 35.52
CA VAL A 102 5.43 -21.65 34.28
C VAL A 102 6.17 -20.69 33.35
N TYR A 103 7.25 -21.17 32.75
CA TYR A 103 8.17 -20.42 31.91
C TYR A 103 8.18 -21.01 30.50
N ILE A 104 7.89 -20.19 29.50
CA ILE A 104 8.07 -20.54 28.08
C ILE A 104 9.22 -19.70 27.52
N VAL A 105 10.22 -20.38 26.97
CA VAL A 105 11.40 -19.77 26.34
C VAL A 105 11.21 -19.77 24.83
N LEU A 106 11.26 -18.57 24.25
CA LEU A 106 11.00 -18.30 22.84
C LEU A 106 12.15 -17.52 22.20
N GLU A 107 12.23 -17.56 20.88
CA GLU A 107 13.11 -16.69 20.11
C GLU A 107 12.81 -15.19 20.41
N LEU A 108 13.86 -14.39 20.64
CA LEU A 108 13.71 -12.96 20.88
C LEU A 108 13.59 -12.17 19.57
N CYS A 109 12.40 -11.64 19.30
CA CYS A 109 12.17 -10.69 18.22
C CYS A 109 12.76 -9.29 18.55
N ARG A 110 13.98 -9.02 18.06
CA ARG A 110 14.76 -7.79 18.38
C ARG A 110 14.12 -6.47 17.93
N ARG A 111 13.11 -6.49 17.06
CA ARG A 111 12.50 -5.29 16.45
C ARG A 111 11.29 -4.72 17.22
N ARG A 112 11.12 -5.09 18.51
CA ARG A 112 10.02 -4.66 19.40
C ARG A 112 8.63 -5.04 18.85
N SER A 113 7.56 -4.64 19.56
CA SER A 113 6.18 -4.98 19.17
C SER A 113 5.72 -4.16 17.96
N LEU A 114 4.72 -4.67 17.24
CA LEU A 114 4.07 -3.95 16.14
C LEU A 114 3.47 -2.61 16.62
N MET A 115 2.96 -2.56 17.84
CA MET A 115 2.40 -1.34 18.45
C MET A 115 3.50 -0.32 18.79
N GLU A 116 4.67 -0.77 19.23
CA GLU A 116 5.82 0.10 19.43
C GLU A 116 6.37 0.60 18.08
N LEU A 117 6.36 -0.26 17.05
CA LEU A 117 6.62 0.13 15.67
C LEU A 117 5.57 1.12 15.16
N HIS A 118 4.30 0.98 15.55
CA HIS A 118 3.23 1.92 15.24
C HIS A 118 3.43 3.28 15.92
N LYS A 119 3.85 3.31 17.19
CA LYS A 119 4.17 4.58 17.86
C LYS A 119 5.40 5.27 17.28
N ARG A 120 6.34 4.51 16.70
CA ARG A 120 7.62 5.01 16.18
C ARG A 120 7.64 5.27 14.68
N ARG A 121 6.68 4.72 13.95
CA ARG A 121 6.53 4.91 12.50
C ARG A 121 5.23 5.64 12.26
N TYR A 122 5.22 6.57 11.31
CA TYR A 122 3.99 7.10 10.77
C TYR A 122 3.19 5.94 10.14
N LEU A 123 2.15 5.48 10.84
CA LEU A 123 1.03 4.83 10.19
C LEU A 123 -0.08 5.88 10.07
N PRO A 124 -0.68 6.02 8.88
CA PRO A 124 -1.79 6.94 8.72
C PRO A 124 -2.97 6.50 9.60
N THR A 125 -3.83 7.44 9.97
CA THR A 125 -5.10 7.16 10.66
C THR A 125 -6.04 6.28 9.82
N ARG A 126 -5.87 6.27 8.49
CA ARG A 126 -6.55 5.38 7.55
C ARG A 126 -5.65 5.06 6.34
N LEU A 127 -5.77 3.85 5.79
CA LEU A 127 -5.16 3.52 4.51
C LEU A 127 -6.04 4.00 3.36
N PRO A 128 -5.47 4.43 2.22
CA PRO A 128 -6.26 4.78 1.05
C PRO A 128 -6.98 3.54 0.49
N VAL A 129 -8.12 3.75 -0.16
CA VAL A 129 -8.91 2.66 -0.78
C VAL A 129 -8.09 1.89 -1.82
N SER A 130 -7.12 2.56 -2.45
CA SER A 130 -6.14 1.94 -3.36
C SER A 130 -5.37 0.78 -2.72
N CYS A 131 -5.26 0.71 -1.39
CA CYS A 131 -4.63 -0.41 -0.68
C CYS A 131 -5.31 -1.76 -0.89
N LEU A 132 -6.56 -1.78 -1.35
CA LEU A 132 -7.28 -3.02 -1.69
C LEU A 132 -6.77 -3.67 -2.97
N THR A 133 -6.17 -2.89 -3.88
CA THR A 133 -5.70 -3.37 -5.19
C THR A 133 -4.20 -3.16 -5.41
N MET A 134 -3.55 -2.30 -4.61
CA MET A 134 -2.12 -1.95 -4.76
C MET A 134 -1.47 -1.67 -3.41
N ALA A 135 -0.20 -2.02 -3.24
CA ALA A 135 0.54 -1.70 -2.02
C ALA A 135 0.67 -0.17 -1.80
N PRO A 136 0.49 0.34 -0.56
CA PRO A 136 0.68 1.75 -0.25
C PRO A 136 2.14 2.16 -0.42
N ARG A 137 2.34 3.41 -0.81
CA ARG A 137 3.66 4.05 -0.82
C ARG A 137 3.99 4.61 0.55
N TYR A 138 5.25 4.48 0.92
CA TYR A 138 5.83 5.14 2.08
C TYR A 138 6.89 6.10 1.57
N ASP A 139 6.56 7.39 1.51
CA ASP A 139 7.54 8.41 1.13
C ASP A 139 8.62 8.49 2.22
N SER A 140 9.88 8.51 1.78
CA SER A 140 11.06 8.53 2.66
C SER A 140 11.15 9.80 3.52
N LYS A 141 10.29 10.79 3.30
CA LYS A 141 10.23 12.04 4.06
C LYS A 141 9.78 11.88 5.52
N VAL A 142 9.33 10.69 5.93
CA VAL A 142 9.06 10.38 7.35
C VAL A 142 10.18 9.57 8.00
N SER A 143 11.32 9.41 7.33
CA SER A 143 12.49 8.76 7.93
C SER A 143 13.47 9.79 8.48
N ASP A 144 13.41 9.99 9.80
CA ASP A 144 14.60 10.43 10.54
C ASP A 144 15.74 9.42 10.20
N PRO A 145 16.96 9.90 9.89
CA PRO A 145 18.10 9.06 9.49
C PRO A 145 18.48 7.96 10.50
N SER A 146 17.92 7.97 11.72
CA SER A 146 17.99 6.83 12.65
C SER A 146 17.15 5.60 12.24
N PHE A 147 16.32 5.68 11.18
CA PHE A 147 15.31 4.68 10.82
C PHE A 147 15.56 3.89 9.51
N VAL A 148 16.75 3.99 8.90
CA VAL A 148 17.07 3.21 7.69
C VAL A 148 17.17 1.70 8.03
N ARG A 149 16.29 0.88 7.45
CA ARG A 149 16.47 -0.58 7.39
C ARG A 149 17.76 -0.87 6.60
N LYS A 150 18.80 -1.37 7.27
CA LYS A 150 19.91 -2.04 6.58
C LYS A 150 19.49 -3.43 6.12
N PRO A 151 19.93 -3.90 4.94
CA PRO A 151 19.72 -5.28 4.49
C PRO A 151 20.22 -6.28 5.54
N LEU A 152 19.54 -7.43 5.67
CA LEU A 152 19.81 -8.44 6.70
C LEU A 152 21.26 -8.96 6.68
N VAL A 153 21.94 -8.84 5.54
CA VAL A 153 23.31 -9.34 5.31
C VAL A 153 24.36 -8.46 6.01
N ASP A 154 24.11 -7.15 6.13
CA ASP A 154 25.06 -6.19 6.72
C ASP A 154 25.08 -6.15 8.26
N LEU A 155 24.10 -6.80 8.89
CA LEU A 155 23.97 -6.85 10.36
C LEU A 155 24.62 -8.10 10.97
N ASN A 156 24.78 -9.17 10.19
CA ASN A 156 25.43 -10.40 10.65
C ASN A 156 26.96 -10.37 10.49
N SER A 157 27.52 -9.38 9.77
CA SER A 157 28.96 -9.28 9.49
C SER A 157 29.74 -8.37 10.44
N LYS A 158 29.10 -7.72 11.42
CA LYS A 158 29.74 -6.71 12.28
C LYS A 158 29.77 -7.01 13.78
N GLN A 159 29.71 -8.28 14.19
CA GLN A 159 30.07 -8.67 15.55
C GLN A 159 31.03 -9.87 15.55
N THR A 160 32.28 -9.61 15.23
CA THR A 160 33.41 -10.40 15.74
C THR A 160 34.42 -9.43 16.38
N PRO A 161 34.81 -9.65 17.65
CA PRO A 161 35.90 -8.89 18.24
C PRO A 161 37.23 -9.31 17.60
N LYS A 162 38.03 -8.31 17.23
CA LYS A 162 39.40 -8.46 16.74
C LYS A 162 40.26 -9.11 17.82
N SER A 163 40.74 -10.32 17.57
CA SER A 163 42.11 -10.73 17.91
C SER A 163 42.62 -11.67 16.82
N ALA A 164 43.83 -11.38 16.35
CA ALA A 164 44.44 -11.98 15.18
C ALA A 164 44.90 -13.42 15.44
N ILE A 165 44.76 -14.29 14.43
CA ILE A 165 45.76 -15.30 14.00
C ILE A 165 45.41 -15.66 12.55
N ALA A 166 46.43 -15.61 11.70
CA ALA A 166 46.36 -15.80 10.26
C ALA A 166 46.49 -17.27 9.87
N VAL A 167 45.65 -17.80 8.97
CA VAL A 167 46.02 -18.89 8.05
C VAL A 167 45.27 -18.79 6.69
N LYS A 168 46.09 -18.90 5.65
CA LYS A 168 45.98 -19.03 4.18
C LYS A 168 44.66 -19.38 3.44
N LYS A 169 44.46 -18.59 2.36
CA LYS A 169 43.93 -18.84 0.99
C LYS A 169 43.33 -20.22 0.63
N ASN A 170 42.19 -20.22 -0.08
CA ASN A 170 42.11 -20.61 -1.50
C ASN A 170 40.75 -20.29 -2.18
N THR A 171 40.85 -20.16 -3.49
CA THR A 171 39.92 -19.76 -4.57
C THR A 171 38.71 -20.69 -4.79
N PRO A 172 37.70 -20.26 -5.60
CA PRO A 172 36.33 -20.80 -5.61
C PRO A 172 36.15 -21.98 -6.59
N LEU A 173 35.14 -22.82 -6.31
CA LEU A 173 34.66 -23.89 -7.20
C LEU A 173 33.20 -23.63 -7.63
N ALA A 174 32.95 -24.03 -8.87
CA ALA A 174 31.86 -23.71 -9.79
C ALA A 174 30.48 -24.33 -9.45
N PRO A 175 29.39 -23.94 -10.15
CA PRO A 175 28.04 -24.42 -9.87
C PRO A 175 27.74 -25.76 -10.58
N VAL A 176 26.85 -26.57 -10.00
CA VAL A 176 26.36 -27.85 -10.56
C VAL A 176 24.83 -27.93 -10.34
N PRO A 177 24.06 -28.55 -11.26
CA PRO A 177 22.81 -28.00 -11.80
C PRO A 177 21.51 -28.71 -11.34
N GLU A 178 20.40 -28.28 -11.94
CA GLU A 178 19.02 -28.78 -11.83
C GLU A 178 18.86 -30.30 -11.92
N GLY A 179 17.87 -30.82 -11.18
CA GLY A 179 17.21 -32.09 -11.46
C GLY A 179 16.86 -32.91 -10.22
N ALA A 180 15.67 -32.73 -9.67
CA ALA A 180 14.92 -33.78 -8.96
C ALA A 180 13.46 -33.34 -8.74
N GLU A 181 12.58 -33.82 -9.62
CA GLU A 181 11.13 -33.86 -9.37
C GLU A 181 10.83 -34.81 -8.21
N MET A 182 9.94 -34.41 -7.31
CA MET A 182 9.27 -35.35 -6.42
C MET A 182 7.80 -34.93 -6.27
N LYS A 183 6.93 -35.77 -6.85
CA LYS A 183 5.47 -35.72 -6.77
C LYS A 183 5.02 -35.85 -5.32
N ASN A 184 4.07 -35.01 -4.90
CA ASN A 184 3.18 -35.33 -3.78
C ASN A 184 1.81 -34.71 -4.04
N GLU A 185 0.83 -35.61 -4.21
CA GLU A 185 -0.60 -35.34 -4.34
C GLU A 185 -1.14 -34.68 -3.06
N VAL A 186 -2.01 -33.69 -3.22
CA VAL A 186 -2.78 -33.07 -2.14
C VAL A 186 -4.28 -33.25 -2.47
N PRO A 187 -5.10 -33.78 -1.54
CA PRO A 187 -6.50 -34.09 -1.81
C PRO A 187 -7.37 -32.83 -1.86
N GLU A 188 -8.34 -32.86 -2.77
CA GLU A 188 -9.38 -31.87 -3.00
C GLU A 188 -10.13 -31.51 -1.69
N LYS A 189 -10.19 -30.20 -1.41
CA LYS A 189 -11.29 -29.61 -0.63
C LYS A 189 -11.77 -28.36 -1.34
N GLU A 190 -13.08 -28.36 -1.58
CA GLU A 190 -13.87 -27.45 -2.40
C GLU A 190 -13.55 -25.98 -2.15
N ALA A 191 -12.90 -25.35 -3.13
CA ALA A 191 -12.82 -23.91 -3.24
C ALA A 191 -14.17 -23.38 -3.73
N VAL A 192 -14.78 -22.50 -2.94
CA VAL A 192 -15.87 -21.63 -3.38
C VAL A 192 -15.37 -20.87 -4.61
N LYS A 193 -16.03 -21.07 -5.75
CA LYS A 193 -15.73 -20.41 -7.02
C LYS A 193 -15.88 -18.89 -6.86
N VAL A 194 -14.79 -18.19 -6.56
CA VAL A 194 -14.65 -16.79 -6.91
C VAL A 194 -14.47 -16.79 -8.42
N ALA A 195 -15.48 -16.30 -9.13
CA ALA A 195 -15.46 -16.21 -10.58
C ALA A 195 -14.18 -15.51 -11.02
N ASP A 196 -13.39 -16.21 -11.85
CA ASP A 196 -12.34 -15.63 -12.68
C ASP A 196 -12.95 -14.47 -13.47
N THR A 197 -12.79 -13.25 -12.97
CA THR A 197 -12.79 -12.09 -13.85
C THR A 197 -11.45 -12.12 -14.55
N SER A 198 -11.44 -12.68 -15.76
CA SER A 198 -10.36 -12.51 -16.73
C SER A 198 -9.86 -11.06 -16.66
N ASP A 199 -8.60 -10.85 -16.32
CA ASP A 199 -7.94 -9.55 -16.38
C ASP A 199 -7.97 -9.07 -17.84
N SER A 200 -9.02 -8.34 -18.19
CA SER A 200 -9.10 -7.59 -19.42
C SER A 200 -7.99 -6.55 -19.38
N ASN A 201 -7.00 -6.68 -20.27
CA ASN A 201 -5.84 -5.77 -20.42
C ASN A 201 -6.22 -4.32 -20.78
N ASP A 202 -7.50 -3.96 -20.74
CA ASP A 202 -8.03 -2.66 -21.13
C ASP A 202 -8.12 -1.63 -19.98
N CYS A 203 -7.68 -1.97 -18.76
CA CYS A 203 -7.63 -1.07 -17.59
C CYS A 203 -9.01 -0.50 -17.23
N TYR A 204 -10.00 -1.39 -17.12
CA TYR A 204 -11.38 -1.09 -16.71
C TYR A 204 -12.22 -0.30 -17.74
N LEU A 205 -11.75 -0.14 -18.97
CA LEU A 205 -12.52 0.56 -20.02
C LEU A 205 -13.82 -0.16 -20.37
N SER A 206 -13.81 -1.49 -20.45
CA SER A 206 -15.01 -2.30 -20.72
C SER A 206 -16.04 -2.18 -19.61
N GLU A 207 -15.59 -2.17 -18.35
CA GLU A 207 -16.47 -1.96 -17.21
C GLU A 207 -17.06 -0.54 -17.22
N LEU A 208 -16.23 0.47 -17.50
CA LEU A 208 -16.70 1.85 -17.63
C LEU A 208 -17.73 1.97 -18.77
N LEU A 209 -17.48 1.35 -19.92
CA LEU A 209 -18.40 1.37 -21.04
C LEU A 209 -19.74 0.72 -20.66
N ARG A 210 -19.72 -0.43 -19.98
CA ARG A 210 -20.93 -1.10 -19.48
C ARG A 210 -21.73 -0.21 -18.53
N GLN A 211 -21.05 0.49 -17.63
CA GLN A 211 -21.71 1.44 -16.71
C GLN A 211 -22.33 2.61 -17.47
N LEU A 212 -21.62 3.19 -18.46
CA LEU A 212 -22.14 4.27 -19.28
C LEU A 212 -23.30 3.83 -20.19
N ASP A 213 -23.28 2.61 -20.69
CA ASP A 213 -24.34 2.06 -21.53
C ASP A 213 -25.66 2.00 -20.76
N ARG A 214 -25.67 1.44 -19.55
CA ARG A 214 -26.86 1.42 -18.65
C ARG A 214 -27.43 2.81 -18.40
N VAL A 215 -26.52 3.74 -18.16
CA VAL A 215 -26.83 5.11 -17.76
C VAL A 215 -27.40 5.89 -18.95
N VAL A 216 -26.85 5.72 -20.15
CA VAL A 216 -27.32 6.40 -21.37
C VAL A 216 -28.56 5.75 -22.00
N GLU A 217 -28.70 4.42 -21.95
CA GLU A 217 -29.82 3.68 -22.55
C GLU A 217 -31.14 3.89 -21.79
N ASN A 218 -31.08 4.14 -20.48
CA ASN A 218 -32.24 4.42 -19.63
C ASN A 218 -32.89 5.81 -19.83
N LYS A 219 -32.77 6.40 -21.04
CA LYS A 219 -33.36 7.69 -21.45
C LYS A 219 -33.40 8.75 -20.33
N MET A 220 -32.23 9.20 -19.91
CA MET A 220 -32.05 10.23 -18.86
C MET A 220 -32.91 11.49 -19.02
N LEU A 221 -33.28 11.84 -20.25
CA LEU A 221 -33.94 13.10 -20.61
C LEU A 221 -35.47 13.02 -20.58
N ASP A 222 -36.06 11.83 -20.46
CA ASP A 222 -37.53 11.63 -20.52
C ASP A 222 -38.17 11.63 -19.12
N ARG A 223 -37.41 11.96 -18.06
CA ARG A 223 -37.93 11.96 -16.68
C ARG A 223 -38.62 13.29 -16.35
N PRO A 224 -39.86 13.26 -15.83
CA PRO A 224 -40.62 14.48 -15.54
C PRO A 224 -40.05 15.32 -14.39
N LEU A 225 -39.25 14.72 -13.50
CA LEU A 225 -38.57 15.36 -12.38
C LEU A 225 -37.14 14.84 -12.30
N ILE A 226 -36.15 15.72 -12.43
CA ILE A 226 -34.73 15.41 -12.28
C ILE A 226 -34.33 15.81 -10.85
N GLN A 227 -33.79 14.86 -10.09
CA GLN A 227 -33.28 15.08 -8.73
C GLN A 227 -31.78 14.79 -8.69
N GLU A 228 -30.99 15.60 -9.39
CA GLU A 228 -29.55 15.38 -9.55
C GLU A 228 -28.80 15.37 -8.20
N ASP A 229 -29.26 16.17 -7.24
CA ASP A 229 -28.65 16.28 -5.91
C ASP A 229 -28.72 14.95 -5.12
N GLU A 230 -29.74 14.12 -5.37
CA GLU A 230 -29.88 12.77 -4.77
C GLU A 230 -28.86 11.77 -5.34
N ALA A 231 -28.20 12.11 -6.45
CA ALA A 231 -27.17 11.29 -7.06
C ALA A 231 -25.76 11.66 -6.60
N GLU A 232 -25.60 12.73 -5.81
CA GLU A 232 -24.31 13.14 -5.26
C GLU A 232 -23.78 12.15 -4.21
N ASP A 233 -22.49 11.82 -4.32
CA ASP A 233 -21.79 10.96 -3.38
C ASP A 233 -20.36 11.51 -3.14
N PRO A 234 -20.17 12.33 -2.09
CA PRO A 234 -18.86 12.86 -1.72
C PRO A 234 -17.83 11.78 -1.36
N ALA A 235 -18.26 10.57 -0.98
CA ALA A 235 -17.33 9.47 -0.69
C ALA A 235 -16.71 8.91 -1.99
N ALA A 236 -17.40 9.06 -3.12
CA ALA A 236 -16.95 8.59 -4.43
C ALA A 236 -15.99 9.54 -5.17
N VAL A 237 -15.60 10.67 -4.56
CA VAL A 237 -14.66 11.64 -5.13
C VAL A 237 -13.36 10.95 -5.58
N PRO A 238 -12.83 11.25 -6.79
CA PRO A 238 -11.58 10.68 -7.28
C PRO A 238 -10.41 11.04 -6.36
N MET A 239 -9.54 10.07 -6.07
CA MET A 239 -8.33 10.33 -5.29
C MET A 239 -7.33 11.20 -6.05
N ILE A 240 -7.17 10.96 -7.35
CA ILE A 240 -6.22 11.63 -8.22
C ILE A 240 -6.89 11.99 -9.55
N TRP A 241 -6.65 13.21 -10.03
CA TRP A 241 -7.03 13.68 -11.36
C TRP A 241 -5.94 14.56 -11.96
N ILE A 242 -6.02 14.83 -13.27
CA ILE A 242 -5.09 15.72 -13.96
C ILE A 242 -5.58 17.16 -13.80
N SER A 243 -4.77 17.95 -13.12
CA SER A 243 -5.09 19.34 -12.81
C SER A 243 -4.59 20.31 -13.89
N LYS A 244 -3.47 20.00 -14.55
CA LYS A 244 -2.88 20.78 -15.66
C LYS A 244 -2.27 19.86 -16.71
N TRP A 245 -2.18 20.32 -17.95
CA TRP A 245 -1.54 19.60 -19.04
C TRP A 245 -0.99 20.55 -20.11
N VAL A 246 0.05 20.10 -20.80
CA VAL A 246 0.71 20.80 -21.91
C VAL A 246 1.00 19.78 -22.98
N ASP A 247 0.55 20.06 -24.20
CA ASP A 247 0.87 19.22 -25.33
C ASP A 247 2.00 19.81 -26.17
N TYR A 248 3.11 19.06 -26.19
CA TYR A 248 4.27 19.31 -27.02
C TYR A 248 4.64 18.01 -27.77
N SER A 249 3.64 17.25 -28.20
CA SER A 249 3.79 15.95 -28.87
C SER A 249 4.32 16.06 -30.30
N ASP A 250 4.33 17.24 -30.90
CA ASP A 250 5.03 17.50 -32.16
C ASP A 250 6.54 17.29 -32.05
N LYS A 251 7.14 17.48 -30.86
CA LYS A 251 8.58 17.28 -30.62
C LYS A 251 8.93 16.28 -29.53
N TYR A 252 8.24 16.33 -28.39
CA TYR A 252 8.69 15.66 -27.17
C TYR A 252 7.64 14.71 -26.59
N GLY A 253 6.41 15.19 -26.39
CA GLY A 253 5.34 14.45 -25.74
C GLY A 253 4.35 15.32 -24.98
N LEU A 254 3.54 14.67 -24.14
CA LEU A 254 2.52 15.32 -23.33
C LEU A 254 2.99 15.44 -21.87
N GLY A 255 3.08 16.67 -21.37
CA GLY A 255 3.30 16.96 -19.95
C GLY A 255 1.98 17.12 -19.20
N TYR A 256 1.92 16.65 -17.96
CA TYR A 256 0.74 16.78 -17.11
C TYR A 256 1.11 16.96 -15.64
N GLN A 257 0.25 17.64 -14.88
CA GLN A 257 0.33 17.77 -13.44
C GLN A 257 -0.91 17.16 -12.81
N LEU A 258 -0.72 16.32 -11.80
CA LEU A 258 -1.80 15.72 -11.02
C LEU A 258 -2.27 16.68 -9.92
N CYS A 259 -3.41 16.39 -9.30
CA CYS A 259 -3.99 17.23 -8.26
C CYS A 259 -3.15 17.28 -6.96
N ASP A 260 -2.29 16.28 -6.71
CA ASP A 260 -1.33 16.23 -5.61
C ASP A 260 -0.03 17.03 -5.89
N ASN A 261 0.05 17.70 -7.05
CA ASN A 261 1.20 18.44 -7.56
C ASN A 261 2.35 17.59 -8.10
N SER A 262 2.22 16.26 -8.15
CA SER A 262 3.15 15.44 -8.93
C SER A 262 3.05 15.77 -10.42
N VAL A 263 4.16 15.64 -11.13
CA VAL A 263 4.29 16.04 -12.54
C VAL A 263 4.77 14.86 -13.35
N GLY A 264 4.06 14.53 -14.42
CA GLY A 264 4.44 13.48 -15.35
C GLY A 264 4.62 13.98 -16.77
N VAL A 265 5.40 13.23 -17.55
CA VAL A 265 5.54 13.41 -18.99
C VAL A 265 5.44 12.04 -19.65
N VAL A 266 4.58 11.94 -20.66
CA VAL A 266 4.55 10.81 -21.60
C VAL A 266 5.27 11.25 -22.87
N PHE A 267 6.40 10.63 -23.15
CA PHE A 267 7.21 10.95 -24.32
C PHE A 267 6.69 10.24 -25.58
N ASN A 268 7.01 10.78 -26.75
CA ASN A 268 6.66 10.20 -28.05
C ASN A 268 7.27 8.80 -28.28
N ASP A 269 8.32 8.46 -27.54
CA ASP A 269 8.97 7.16 -27.57
C ASP A 269 8.27 6.11 -26.65
N SER A 270 7.04 6.40 -26.22
CA SER A 270 6.19 5.59 -25.32
C SER A 270 6.70 5.42 -23.88
N THR A 271 7.85 6.00 -23.54
CA THR A 271 8.36 6.01 -22.16
C THR A 271 7.72 7.13 -21.35
N LYS A 272 7.77 7.01 -20.03
CA LYS A 272 7.13 7.94 -19.11
C LYS A 272 8.06 8.30 -17.96
N ILE A 273 7.96 9.52 -17.48
CA ILE A 273 8.67 9.97 -16.28
C ILE A 273 7.70 10.72 -15.38
N VAL A 274 7.72 10.42 -14.09
CA VAL A 274 6.86 11.04 -13.08
C VAL A 274 7.72 11.53 -11.92
N LEU A 275 7.71 12.84 -11.67
CA LEU A 275 8.26 13.48 -10.49
C LEU A 275 7.18 13.52 -9.41
N LEU A 276 7.47 12.96 -8.24
CA LEU A 276 6.52 12.96 -7.13
C LEU A 276 6.32 14.38 -6.56
N ALA A 277 5.23 14.58 -5.82
CA ALA A 277 4.89 15.86 -5.18
C ALA A 277 5.98 16.36 -4.22
N ASP A 278 6.80 15.43 -3.74
CA ASP A 278 7.95 15.67 -2.89
C ASP A 278 9.07 16.47 -3.59
N GLY A 279 9.02 16.57 -4.92
CA GLY A 279 9.92 17.35 -5.74
C GLY A 279 11.33 16.80 -5.84
N GLU A 280 11.57 15.54 -5.45
CA GLU A 280 12.89 14.88 -5.50
C GLU A 280 12.83 13.49 -6.13
N ASN A 281 11.82 12.67 -5.81
CA ASN A 281 11.71 11.29 -6.27
C ASN A 281 11.13 11.21 -7.69
N ILE A 282 11.74 10.36 -8.52
CA ILE A 282 11.39 10.17 -9.93
C ILE A 282 11.06 8.70 -10.18
N HIS A 283 9.93 8.45 -10.81
CA HIS A 283 9.56 7.16 -11.36
C HIS A 283 9.74 7.23 -12.88
N TYR A 284 10.58 6.36 -13.42
CA TYR A 284 10.73 6.16 -14.86
C TYR A 284 10.06 4.86 -15.26
N ILE A 285 9.23 4.91 -16.31
CA ILE A 285 8.53 3.75 -16.86
C ILE A 285 9.00 3.59 -18.31
N ASP A 286 9.58 2.45 -18.62
CA ASP A 286 10.03 2.15 -19.99
C ASP A 286 8.87 1.71 -20.90
N ARG A 287 9.21 1.33 -22.14
CA ARG A 287 8.21 0.88 -23.13
C ARG A 287 7.54 -0.44 -22.74
N ALA A 288 8.29 -1.32 -22.08
CA ALA A 288 7.82 -2.61 -21.60
C ALA A 288 7.12 -2.49 -20.22
N THR A 289 6.78 -1.27 -19.81
CA THR A 289 6.12 -0.94 -18.54
C THR A 289 6.94 -1.26 -17.27
N ASN A 290 8.24 -1.53 -17.42
CA ASN A 290 9.10 -1.72 -16.26
C ASN A 290 9.36 -0.39 -15.56
N GLU A 291 9.23 -0.40 -14.24
CA GLU A 291 9.49 0.77 -13.42
C GLU A 291 10.92 0.79 -12.90
N SER A 292 11.52 1.97 -12.95
CA SER A 292 12.82 2.26 -12.33
C SER A 292 12.69 3.52 -11.48
N TYR A 293 13.28 3.50 -10.29
CA TYR A 293 13.17 4.58 -9.32
C TYR A 293 14.50 5.34 -9.22
N TYR A 294 14.42 6.66 -9.29
CA TYR A 294 15.56 7.57 -9.27
C TYR A 294 15.24 8.80 -8.40
N THR A 295 16.23 9.66 -8.19
CA THR A 295 16.00 11.00 -7.65
C THR A 295 16.47 12.06 -8.63
N LEU A 296 16.01 13.31 -8.50
CA LEU A 296 16.50 14.43 -9.32
C LEU A 296 18.01 14.67 -9.18
N LYS A 297 18.62 14.16 -8.10
CA LYS A 297 20.06 14.23 -7.86
C LYS A 297 20.78 13.01 -8.44
N HIS A 298 20.16 11.83 -8.46
CA HIS A 298 20.80 10.55 -8.77
C HIS A 298 19.92 9.79 -9.76
N PHE A 299 20.25 9.91 -11.04
CA PHE A 299 19.58 9.22 -12.15
C PHE A 299 20.60 8.79 -13.21
N ALA A 300 20.26 7.79 -14.02
CA ALA A 300 21.15 7.32 -15.08
C ALA A 300 21.36 8.39 -16.17
N ASP A 301 22.59 8.55 -16.67
CA ASP A 301 22.96 9.60 -17.64
C ASP A 301 22.07 9.63 -18.89
N LYS A 302 21.61 8.46 -19.34
CA LYS A 302 20.66 8.29 -20.46
C LYS A 302 19.34 9.07 -20.28
N LEU A 303 18.95 9.39 -19.05
CA LEU A 303 17.72 10.11 -18.72
C LEU A 303 17.91 11.64 -18.65
N SER A 304 19.13 12.16 -18.79
CA SER A 304 19.43 13.59 -18.61
C SER A 304 18.54 14.51 -19.46
N LYS A 305 18.36 14.19 -20.74
CA LYS A 305 17.46 14.94 -21.63
C LYS A 305 16.00 14.89 -21.16
N LYS A 306 15.51 13.72 -20.75
CA LYS A 306 14.12 13.52 -20.29
C LYS A 306 13.85 14.24 -18.96
N VAL A 307 14.80 14.18 -18.02
CA VAL A 307 14.73 14.92 -16.75
C VAL A 307 14.74 16.43 -17.00
N THR A 308 15.50 16.90 -17.98
CA THR A 308 15.52 18.32 -18.37
C THR A 308 14.17 18.77 -18.93
N LEU A 309 13.58 18.00 -19.85
CA LEU A 309 12.23 18.27 -20.37
C LEU A 309 11.17 18.25 -19.26
N LEU A 310 11.24 17.29 -18.33
CA LEU A 310 10.36 17.23 -17.16
C LEU A 310 10.42 18.52 -16.33
N LYS A 311 11.63 19.07 -16.10
CA LYS A 311 11.79 20.35 -15.40
C LYS A 311 11.12 21.50 -16.18
N TYR A 312 11.31 21.56 -17.50
CA TYR A 312 10.65 22.59 -18.33
C TYR A 312 9.12 22.51 -18.28
N PHE A 313 8.54 21.31 -18.45
CA PHE A 313 7.09 21.11 -18.32
C PHE A 313 6.59 21.54 -16.93
N ARG A 314 7.30 21.15 -15.86
CA ARG A 314 6.96 21.54 -14.48
C ARG A 314 6.94 23.05 -14.32
N THR A 315 8.01 23.75 -14.71
CA THR A 315 8.13 25.21 -14.59
C THR A 315 7.02 25.90 -15.37
N TYR A 316 6.82 25.51 -16.63
CA TYR A 316 5.79 26.09 -17.48
C TYR A 316 4.39 25.93 -16.88
N MET A 317 4.00 24.73 -16.44
CA MET A 317 2.68 24.49 -15.85
C MET A 317 2.47 25.23 -14.54
N ASN A 318 3.52 25.45 -13.75
CA ASN A 318 3.42 26.20 -12.50
C ASN A 318 3.24 27.70 -12.76
N GLU A 319 3.90 28.24 -13.78
CA GLU A 319 3.88 29.67 -14.08
C GLU A 319 2.67 30.11 -14.93
N HIS A 320 2.20 29.27 -15.86
CA HIS A 320 1.28 29.70 -16.92
C HIS A 320 -0.12 29.10 -16.84
N LEU A 321 -0.35 28.07 -16.02
CA LEU A 321 -1.60 27.32 -16.04
C LEU A 321 -2.32 27.35 -14.68
N LEU A 322 -3.64 27.48 -14.73
CA LEU A 322 -4.52 27.35 -13.56
C LEU A 322 -4.69 25.87 -13.18
N LYS A 323 -4.83 25.60 -11.87
CA LYS A 323 -5.01 24.24 -11.34
C LYS A 323 -6.51 23.89 -11.35
N ALA A 324 -6.93 22.92 -12.17
CA ALA A 324 -8.31 22.45 -12.17
C ALA A 324 -8.65 21.70 -10.86
N GLY A 325 -9.78 22.05 -10.25
CA GLY A 325 -10.23 21.48 -8.96
C GLY A 325 -9.41 21.99 -7.77
N ALA A 326 -8.87 23.21 -7.82
CA ALA A 326 -8.07 23.78 -6.73
C ALA A 326 -8.82 23.95 -5.40
N SER A 327 -10.15 24.02 -5.43
CA SER A 327 -11.02 24.11 -4.24
C SER A 327 -11.18 22.79 -3.48
N MET A 328 -10.81 21.66 -4.08
CA MET A 328 -10.91 20.35 -3.42
C MET A 328 -9.73 20.12 -2.50
N THR A 329 -10.03 19.76 -1.25
CA THR A 329 -9.03 19.31 -0.28
C THR A 329 -8.76 17.82 -0.48
N PRO A 330 -7.49 17.40 -0.61
CA PRO A 330 -7.13 15.98 -0.57
C PRO A 330 -7.64 15.34 0.72
N ARG A 331 -8.10 14.09 0.65
CA ARG A 331 -8.56 13.39 1.86
C ARG A 331 -7.36 12.78 2.59
N ASP A 332 -7.41 12.74 3.91
CA ASP A 332 -6.31 12.21 4.74
C ASP A 332 -5.85 10.81 4.29
N GLY A 333 -4.57 10.60 4.02
CA GLY A 333 -4.05 9.28 3.60
C GLY A 333 -4.16 8.96 2.11
N ASP A 334 -4.78 9.81 1.28
CA ASP A 334 -4.73 9.68 -0.18
C ASP A 334 -3.26 9.79 -0.68
N ASP A 335 -2.40 10.50 0.07
CA ASP A 335 -0.95 10.64 -0.16
C ASP A 335 -0.19 9.30 -0.22
N LEU A 336 -0.70 8.27 0.45
CA LEU A 336 -0.09 6.94 0.47
C LEU A 336 -0.48 6.10 -0.74
N SER A 337 -1.39 6.58 -1.59
CA SER A 337 -1.75 5.89 -2.83
C SER A 337 -0.54 5.85 -3.75
N ARG A 338 -0.40 4.75 -4.50
CA ARG A 338 0.53 4.71 -5.64
C ARG A 338 0.06 5.74 -6.67
N ILE A 339 0.93 6.70 -7.02
CA ILE A 339 0.60 7.71 -8.03
C ILE A 339 0.33 6.98 -9.34
N PRO A 340 -0.86 7.17 -9.95
CA PRO A 340 -1.11 6.68 -11.29
C PRO A 340 -0.32 7.53 -12.29
N HIS A 341 0.07 6.93 -13.41
CA HIS A 341 0.64 7.67 -14.52
C HIS A 341 -0.34 7.68 -15.70
N LEU A 342 -0.12 8.61 -16.64
CA LEU A 342 -0.94 8.67 -17.85
C LEU A 342 -0.61 7.47 -18.73
N ARG A 343 -1.59 6.58 -18.92
CA ARG A 343 -1.49 5.38 -19.75
C ARG A 343 -1.51 5.77 -21.22
N THR A 344 -2.55 6.50 -21.62
CA THR A 344 -2.77 6.95 -22.99
C THR A 344 -3.60 8.23 -23.00
N TRP A 345 -3.55 8.94 -24.11
CA TRP A 345 -4.32 10.16 -24.31
C TRP A 345 -4.76 10.29 -25.76
N LEU A 346 -5.84 11.03 -25.96
CA LEU A 346 -6.41 11.32 -27.28
C LEU A 346 -6.91 12.76 -27.29
N ARG A 347 -6.64 13.49 -28.37
CA ARG A 347 -7.29 14.77 -28.65
C ARG A 347 -8.29 14.62 -29.77
N THR A 348 -9.46 15.24 -29.61
CA THR A 348 -10.46 15.44 -30.65
C THR A 348 -10.61 16.94 -30.94
N ARG A 349 -11.55 17.30 -31.83
CA ARG A 349 -11.88 18.72 -32.08
C ARG A 349 -12.55 19.39 -30.88
N SER A 350 -13.18 18.61 -29.99
CA SER A 350 -14.03 19.14 -28.91
C SER A 350 -13.43 18.96 -27.52
N ALA A 351 -12.55 17.97 -27.34
CA ALA A 351 -12.00 17.63 -26.02
C ALA A 351 -10.63 16.96 -26.11
N ILE A 352 -9.92 16.98 -24.98
CA ILE A 352 -8.80 16.05 -24.71
C ILE A 352 -9.26 14.99 -23.71
N VAL A 353 -8.86 13.75 -23.96
CA VAL A 353 -9.17 12.56 -23.16
C VAL A 353 -7.87 12.02 -22.59
N LEU A 354 -7.86 11.79 -21.28
CA LEU A 354 -6.69 11.43 -20.52
C LEU A 354 -7.00 10.19 -19.67
N HIS A 355 -6.32 9.07 -19.94
CA HIS A 355 -6.55 7.80 -19.27
C HIS A 355 -5.41 7.48 -18.31
N LEU A 356 -5.70 7.46 -17.01
CA LEU A 356 -4.74 7.11 -15.96
C LEU A 356 -4.71 5.60 -15.71
N THR A 357 -3.57 5.08 -15.23
CA THR A 357 -3.37 3.64 -14.97
C THR A 357 -4.21 3.07 -13.82
N ASN A 358 -4.88 3.90 -13.03
CA ASN A 358 -5.85 3.47 -12.02
C ASN A 358 -7.27 3.30 -12.60
N GLY A 359 -7.43 3.41 -13.92
CA GLY A 359 -8.72 3.35 -14.62
C GLY A 359 -9.48 4.68 -14.67
N THR A 360 -9.00 5.73 -14.01
CA THR A 360 -9.64 7.04 -14.10
C THR A 360 -9.52 7.59 -15.52
N LEU A 361 -10.65 7.99 -16.10
CA LEU A 361 -10.73 8.55 -17.44
C LEU A 361 -11.28 9.98 -17.37
N GLN A 362 -10.45 10.95 -17.77
CA GLN A 362 -10.80 12.36 -17.68
C GLN A 362 -10.98 12.97 -19.06
N PHE A 363 -12.06 13.73 -19.23
CA PHE A 363 -12.33 14.54 -20.43
C PHE A 363 -12.31 16.01 -20.05
N ASN A 364 -11.55 16.80 -20.80
CA ASN A 364 -11.56 18.25 -20.69
C ASN A 364 -12.10 18.84 -22.00
N PHE A 365 -13.26 19.48 -21.96
CA PHE A 365 -13.91 20.09 -23.12
C PHE A 365 -13.35 21.50 -23.36
N PHE A 366 -13.02 21.81 -24.63
CA PHE A 366 -12.33 23.06 -24.95
C PHE A 366 -13.26 24.28 -25.01
N GLN A 367 -14.51 24.07 -25.45
CA GLN A 367 -15.43 25.16 -25.77
C GLN A 367 -15.98 25.88 -24.52
N ASP A 368 -16.30 25.13 -23.48
CA ASP A 368 -16.95 25.63 -22.25
C ASP A 368 -16.14 25.35 -20.98
N HIS A 369 -14.90 24.85 -21.14
CA HIS A 369 -13.98 24.53 -20.05
C HIS A 369 -14.48 23.52 -19.01
N THR A 370 -15.63 22.88 -19.25
CA THR A 370 -16.15 21.84 -18.37
C THR A 370 -15.31 20.57 -18.44
N LYS A 371 -15.40 19.74 -17.39
CA LYS A 371 -14.63 18.49 -17.31
C LYS A 371 -15.50 17.39 -16.71
N ILE A 372 -15.31 16.17 -17.19
CA ILE A 372 -15.82 14.97 -16.53
C ILE A 372 -14.64 14.07 -16.15
N ILE A 373 -14.67 13.53 -14.95
CA ILE A 373 -13.70 12.56 -14.44
C ILE A 373 -14.48 11.29 -14.10
N LEU A 374 -14.26 10.23 -14.87
CA LEU A 374 -14.96 8.96 -14.73
C LEU A 374 -14.09 7.98 -13.94
N CYS A 375 -14.68 7.37 -12.91
CA CYS A 375 -14.03 6.42 -12.02
C CYS A 375 -14.79 5.08 -12.07
N PRO A 376 -14.35 4.09 -12.88
CA PRO A 376 -15.08 2.83 -13.04
C PRO A 376 -15.18 2.03 -11.74
N LEU A 377 -14.12 2.04 -10.93
CA LEU A 377 -14.08 1.33 -9.65
C LEU A 377 -15.12 1.85 -8.65
N MET A 378 -15.38 3.17 -8.65
CA MET A 378 -16.39 3.78 -7.78
C MET A 378 -17.78 3.78 -8.42
N GLY A 379 -17.86 3.48 -9.73
CA GLY A 379 -19.07 3.66 -10.53
C GLY A 379 -19.56 5.10 -10.45
N ALA A 380 -18.66 6.07 -10.61
CA ALA A 380 -18.95 7.49 -10.38
C ALA A 380 -18.39 8.39 -11.49
N VAL A 381 -19.04 9.54 -11.65
CA VAL A 381 -18.59 10.65 -12.48
C VAL A 381 -18.46 11.90 -11.62
N THR A 382 -17.32 12.56 -11.68
CA THR A 382 -17.19 13.92 -11.18
C THR A 382 -17.37 14.89 -12.34
N PHE A 383 -18.25 15.87 -12.17
CA PHE A 383 -18.47 16.96 -13.10
C PHE A 383 -17.87 18.25 -12.52
N LEU A 384 -17.00 18.89 -13.31
CA LEU A 384 -16.52 20.24 -13.07
C LEU A 384 -17.18 21.17 -14.09
N ASP A 385 -18.07 22.03 -13.60
CA ASP A 385 -18.77 23.00 -14.44
C ASP A 385 -17.92 24.24 -14.77
N ASP A 386 -18.49 25.16 -15.55
CA ASP A 386 -17.88 26.43 -15.95
C ASP A 386 -17.59 27.35 -14.75
N LYS A 387 -18.39 27.24 -13.68
CA LYS A 387 -18.24 27.96 -12.41
C LYS A 387 -17.24 27.33 -11.45
N GLN A 388 -16.52 26.28 -11.87
CA GLN A 388 -15.58 25.52 -11.03
C GLN A 388 -16.24 24.76 -9.86
N ASN A 389 -17.55 24.51 -9.91
CA ASN A 389 -18.20 23.62 -8.95
C ASN A 389 -17.80 22.18 -9.26
N PHE A 390 -17.30 21.50 -8.24
CA PHE A 390 -16.80 20.13 -8.33
C PHE A 390 -17.79 19.20 -7.64
N ARG A 391 -18.62 18.50 -8.41
CA ARG A 391 -19.68 17.61 -7.89
C ARG A 391 -19.40 16.18 -8.33
N THR A 392 -19.51 15.22 -7.41
CA THR A 392 -19.32 13.81 -7.73
C THR A 392 -20.64 13.07 -7.59
N LEU A 393 -21.03 12.37 -8.66
CA LEU A 393 -22.29 11.66 -8.75
C LEU A 393 -22.06 10.19 -9.05
N ARG A 394 -22.86 9.31 -8.44
CA ARG A 394 -22.82 7.87 -8.71
C ARG A 394 -23.61 7.56 -9.96
N LEU A 395 -23.01 6.80 -10.88
CA LEU A 395 -23.62 6.41 -12.15
C LEU A 395 -24.93 5.63 -11.94
N SER A 396 -24.98 4.74 -10.94
CA SER A 396 -26.22 4.02 -10.56
C SER A 396 -27.31 4.93 -10.01
N LEU A 397 -26.95 6.04 -9.36
CA LEU A 397 -27.92 7.00 -8.85
C LEU A 397 -28.39 7.95 -9.95
N ILE A 398 -27.52 8.33 -10.89
CA ILE A 398 -27.91 9.04 -12.12
C ILE A 398 -28.94 8.21 -12.92
N GLU A 399 -28.75 6.89 -13.01
CA GLU A 399 -29.71 5.99 -13.64
C GLU A 399 -31.10 6.09 -12.97
N LYS A 400 -31.14 6.24 -11.64
CA LYS A 400 -32.36 6.28 -10.82
C LYS A 400 -33.03 7.66 -10.78
N TYR A 401 -32.26 8.74 -10.63
CA TYR A 401 -32.75 10.09 -10.34
C TYR A 401 -32.61 11.07 -11.53
N GLY A 402 -31.94 10.65 -12.60
CA GLY A 402 -31.64 11.49 -13.76
C GLY A 402 -30.46 12.43 -13.52
N CYS A 403 -30.09 13.18 -14.57
CA CYS A 403 -29.11 14.25 -14.48
C CYS A 403 -29.42 15.37 -15.48
N SER A 404 -28.73 16.48 -15.33
CA SER A 404 -28.77 17.64 -16.22
C SER A 404 -28.49 17.25 -17.67
N ARG A 405 -29.12 17.99 -18.60
CA ARG A 405 -28.93 17.80 -20.04
C ARG A 405 -27.47 17.94 -20.46
N GLU A 406 -26.75 18.82 -19.77
CA GLU A 406 -25.34 19.11 -19.97
C GLU A 406 -24.45 17.89 -19.65
N LEU A 407 -24.63 17.30 -18.47
CA LEU A 407 -23.91 16.10 -18.04
C LEU A 407 -24.29 14.91 -18.93
N SER A 408 -25.58 14.73 -19.22
CA SER A 408 -26.08 13.67 -20.12
C SER A 408 -25.44 13.73 -21.51
N SER A 409 -25.28 14.93 -22.08
CA SER A 409 -24.60 15.11 -23.38
C SER A 409 -23.13 14.66 -23.33
N ARG A 410 -22.43 15.01 -22.24
CA ARG A 410 -21.02 14.65 -22.03
C ARG A 410 -20.82 13.16 -21.79
N LEU A 411 -21.72 12.52 -21.04
CA LEU A 411 -21.70 11.07 -20.82
C LEU A 411 -21.95 10.31 -22.14
N ARG A 412 -22.86 10.80 -22.99
CA ARG A 412 -23.06 10.26 -24.34
C ARG A 412 -21.82 10.37 -25.22
N TYR A 413 -21.16 11.54 -25.18
CA TYR A 413 -19.90 11.77 -25.89
C TYR A 413 -18.80 10.82 -25.40
N ALA A 414 -18.62 10.69 -24.07
CA ALA A 414 -17.64 9.80 -23.48
C ALA A 414 -17.86 8.35 -23.91
N ARG A 415 -19.11 7.86 -23.84
CA ARG A 415 -19.50 6.51 -24.26
C ARG A 415 -19.13 6.22 -25.72
N SER A 416 -19.51 7.10 -26.65
CA SER A 416 -19.19 6.93 -28.08
C SER A 416 -17.67 6.90 -28.30
N LEU A 417 -16.93 7.82 -27.67
CA LEU A 417 -15.48 7.88 -27.81
C LEU A 417 -14.77 6.64 -27.24
N ILE A 418 -15.20 6.14 -26.08
CA ILE A 418 -14.65 4.90 -25.48
C ILE A 418 -14.86 3.72 -26.42
N ARG A 419 -16.11 3.55 -26.91
CA ARG A 419 -16.51 2.44 -27.79
C ARG A 419 -15.79 2.49 -29.14
N GLU A 420 -15.66 3.66 -29.74
CA GLU A 420 -15.15 3.79 -31.12
C GLU A 420 -13.64 3.93 -31.21
N ARG A 421 -12.99 4.52 -30.20
CA ARG A 421 -11.58 4.90 -30.28
C ARG A 421 -10.71 4.21 -29.25
N LEU A 422 -11.14 4.13 -27.99
CA LEU A 422 -10.24 3.65 -26.93
C LEU A 422 -10.16 2.14 -26.87
N ILE A 423 -11.29 1.41 -26.92
CA ILE A 423 -11.27 -0.06 -26.89
C ILE A 423 -10.59 -0.62 -28.15
N LYS A 424 -10.96 -0.13 -29.34
CA LYS A 424 -10.32 -0.56 -30.59
C LYS A 424 -8.81 -0.30 -30.63
N LYS A 425 -8.34 0.78 -30.00
CA LYS A 425 -6.91 1.10 -29.94
C LYS A 425 -6.15 0.12 -29.02
N VAL A 426 -6.76 -0.29 -27.92
CA VAL A 426 -6.20 -1.31 -27.03
C VAL A 426 -6.05 -2.65 -27.76
N ASP A 427 -7.04 -3.04 -28.57
CA ASP A 427 -6.97 -4.28 -29.34
C ASP A 427 -5.84 -4.25 -30.38
N VAL A 428 -5.61 -3.10 -31.03
CA VAL A 428 -4.52 -2.93 -32.01
C VAL A 428 -3.14 -2.92 -31.34
N GLU A 429 -3.00 -2.26 -30.18
CA GLU A 429 -1.73 -2.24 -29.43
C GLU A 429 -1.35 -3.64 -28.92
N GLN A 430 -2.31 -4.48 -28.52
CA GLN A 430 -2.03 -5.86 -28.07
C GLN A 430 -1.57 -6.80 -29.19
N VAL A 431 -2.04 -6.60 -30.43
CA VAL A 431 -1.64 -7.41 -31.59
C VAL A 431 -0.25 -7.02 -32.11
N ALA A 432 0.22 -5.80 -31.83
CA ALA A 432 1.53 -5.32 -32.26
C ALA A 432 2.69 -5.77 -31.35
N ASP A 433 2.40 -6.21 -30.12
CA ASP A 433 3.38 -6.66 -29.12
C ASP A 433 3.54 -8.20 -29.05
N THR A 434 2.82 -8.95 -29.90
CA THR A 434 3.00 -10.40 -30.16
C THR A 434 3.66 -10.64 -31.50
#